data_AF-A0A9Q1BHC2-F1
#
_entry.id   AF-A0A9Q1BHC2-F1
#
_cell.length_a   1.000
_cell.length_b   1.000
_cell.length_c   1.000
_cell.angle_alpha   90.00
_cell.angle_beta   90.00
_cell.angle_gamma   90.00
#
_symmetry.space_group_name_H-M   'P 1'
#
loop_
_entity.id
_entity.type
_entity.pdbx_description
1 polymer ?
#
loop_
_entity_poly.entity_id
_entity_poly.type
_entity_poly.pdbx_seq_one_letter_code
_entity_poly.pdbx_strand_id
1 'polypeptide(L)'
;MPLPTVSKMAFSGSLRSFAESLAPDHYETSQAKQAIDNISRAIQAHFRRTGTVDRITPFGSLPKKTSLKGMMDVDMIVYINGQYPPFSEVVSQLSSIVQDNFGITPRNDQFGVYFEYKNVKVDLLAARNFLPPSGYRSEEIQHAEALKHVKSLPPSQREVYSTSLSGASVLFEQSKDSFSHSLSRLAKYWSRKTGVSNVRSLSSVMEYLGAWAAKEWNLQQDMVKGFRHLLEMIISLDSMNVYWTDFYNEHDIPNCIRSKRPLLLDPCNPYNNFMKLRNNEQYFRQMRSYARKTLERIDGEERSTMTFNERFRGFAEDLSPTRNDENRVGPIIDHILQEVRSGLLAIGDTQVNRITPSHRYPKRSDASGIINIDLYIYYDQNPPFTNQICQLAEIISSNYDQSKVTEVGIFFKCKGVNFNLMAARNCLLPEFENPDGDENRVREAQHARALNRVQCTDEDKSLYITSLSCLSVLFEETRDSFSHSLSRLAKYWFSRHKLANKVVDGMRIMEYLGVHSAGEEKTSGDLAKAFSRFLTMMTTPECIVVFWMEYYDSSDIPESVRYQRPLLLDPCNPYNNMFAYGNNAYYINHMKGYARRTLKRLNNAERIFKRSGLQGDFEDMFVQESSCTYL
;
A
#
# COMPACT_ATOMS: atom_id res chain seq x y z
N MET A 1 12.70 -0.23 8.44
CA MET A 1 11.22 -0.30 8.53
C MET A 1 10.83 -0.14 9.99
N PRO A 2 9.88 0.73 10.35
CA PRO A 2 9.40 0.78 11.72
C PRO A 2 8.68 -0.53 12.05
N LEU A 3 9.01 -1.09 13.21
CA LEU A 3 8.33 -2.27 13.75
C LEU A 3 6.83 -1.96 13.91
N PRO A 4 5.91 -2.89 13.59
CA PRO A 4 4.50 -2.72 13.89
C PRO A 4 4.31 -2.40 15.38
N THR A 5 3.39 -1.52 15.73
CA THR A 5 3.10 -1.22 17.14
C THR A 5 2.49 -2.42 17.87
N VAL A 6 2.72 -2.50 19.18
CA VAL A 6 2.31 -3.62 20.06
C VAL A 6 0.81 -3.92 19.94
N SER A 7 -0.03 -2.91 19.73
CA SER A 7 -1.48 -3.08 19.58
C SER A 7 -1.88 -3.71 18.23
N LYS A 8 -1.21 -3.32 17.14
CA LYS A 8 -1.39 -3.95 15.82
C LYS A 8 -0.89 -5.39 15.80
N MET A 9 0.22 -5.68 16.51
CA MET A 9 0.66 -7.05 16.76
C MET A 9 -0.35 -7.84 17.60
N ALA A 10 -1.03 -7.21 18.56
CA ALA A 10 -2.04 -7.87 19.38
C ALA A 10 -3.28 -8.28 18.58
N PHE A 11 -3.78 -7.42 17.68
CA PHE A 11 -4.92 -7.78 16.81
C PHE A 11 -4.54 -8.86 15.78
N SER A 12 -3.41 -8.70 15.09
CA SER A 12 -2.89 -9.71 14.16
C SER A 12 -2.60 -11.05 14.86
N GLY A 13 -2.01 -11.01 16.05
CA GLY A 13 -1.79 -12.17 16.91
C GLY A 13 -3.09 -12.84 17.34
N SER A 14 -4.09 -12.07 17.78
CA SER A 14 -5.40 -12.59 18.19
C SER A 14 -6.13 -13.27 17.03
N LEU A 15 -6.16 -12.66 15.84
CA LEU A 15 -6.77 -13.25 14.66
C LEU A 15 -6.03 -14.53 14.22
N ARG A 16 -4.70 -14.55 14.34
CA ARG A 16 -3.90 -15.75 14.09
C ARG A 16 -4.25 -16.88 15.06
N SER A 17 -4.28 -16.62 16.36
CA SER A 17 -4.67 -17.61 17.37
C SER A 17 -6.10 -18.11 17.15
N PHE A 18 -7.02 -17.23 16.78
CA PHE A 18 -8.37 -17.62 16.38
C PHE A 18 -8.37 -18.56 15.16
N ALA A 19 -7.66 -18.20 14.09
CA ALA A 19 -7.57 -19.04 12.89
C ALA A 19 -6.94 -20.41 13.14
N GLU A 20 -5.96 -20.49 14.06
CA GLU A 20 -5.35 -21.75 14.49
C GLU A 20 -6.33 -22.59 15.33
N SER A 21 -7.11 -21.96 16.22
CA SER A 21 -8.15 -22.63 17.03
C SER A 21 -9.31 -23.22 16.22
N LEU A 22 -9.44 -22.86 14.94
CA LEU A 22 -10.46 -23.44 14.05
C LEU A 22 -10.13 -24.88 13.64
N ALA A 23 -8.92 -25.37 13.89
CA ALA A 23 -8.54 -26.74 13.58
C ALA A 23 -9.30 -27.75 14.47
N PRO A 24 -9.67 -28.95 13.95
CA PRO A 24 -10.29 -29.99 14.76
C PRO A 24 -9.38 -30.42 15.91
N ASP A 25 -9.99 -30.82 17.03
CA ASP A 25 -9.21 -31.34 18.15
C ASP A 25 -8.82 -32.81 17.99
N HIS A 26 -8.04 -33.31 18.95
CA HIS A 26 -7.55 -34.69 18.93
C HIS A 26 -8.68 -35.72 18.98
N TYR A 27 -9.78 -35.42 19.68
CA TYR A 27 -10.91 -36.33 19.81
C TYR A 27 -11.63 -36.48 18.47
N GLU A 28 -11.97 -35.36 17.82
CA GLU A 28 -12.59 -35.36 16.49
C GLU A 28 -11.71 -36.10 15.48
N THR A 29 -10.43 -35.75 15.42
CA THR A 29 -9.48 -36.39 14.50
C THR A 29 -9.39 -37.91 14.74
N SER A 30 -9.47 -38.36 15.99
CA SER A 30 -9.44 -39.79 16.34
C SER A 30 -10.71 -40.51 15.92
N GLN A 31 -11.89 -39.89 16.06
CA GLN A 31 -13.16 -40.45 15.58
C GLN A 31 -13.16 -40.63 14.06
N ALA A 32 -12.70 -39.62 13.31
CA ALA A 32 -12.60 -39.72 11.86
C ALA A 32 -11.63 -40.83 11.42
N LYS A 33 -10.45 -40.93 12.03
CA LYS A 33 -9.48 -42.01 11.74
C LYS A 33 -10.10 -43.39 12.00
N GLN A 34 -10.80 -43.55 13.13
CA GLN A 34 -11.48 -44.80 13.44
C GLN A 34 -12.60 -45.13 12.43
N ALA A 35 -13.35 -44.13 11.95
CA ALA A 35 -14.34 -44.30 10.90
C ALA A 35 -13.68 -44.79 9.60
N ILE A 36 -12.64 -44.09 9.14
CA ILE A 36 -11.85 -44.47 7.95
C ILE A 36 -11.36 -45.91 8.06
N ASP A 37 -10.76 -46.30 9.18
CA ASP A 37 -10.18 -47.63 9.37
C ASP A 37 -11.23 -48.73 9.34
N ASN A 38 -12.38 -48.53 10.00
CA ASN A 38 -13.45 -49.51 10.05
C ASN A 38 -14.09 -49.70 8.66
N ILE A 39 -14.39 -48.61 7.98
CA ILE A 39 -15.05 -48.62 6.67
C ILE A 39 -14.10 -49.19 5.62
N SER A 40 -12.82 -48.79 5.64
CA SER A 40 -11.81 -49.31 4.73
C SER A 40 -11.61 -50.82 4.89
N ARG A 41 -11.59 -51.32 6.14
CA ARG A 41 -11.50 -52.77 6.41
C ARG A 41 -12.70 -53.54 5.87
N ALA A 42 -13.92 -53.04 6.06
CA ALA A 42 -15.13 -53.69 5.56
C ALA A 42 -15.14 -53.79 4.03
N ILE A 43 -14.81 -52.69 3.35
CA ILE A 43 -14.76 -52.66 1.88
C ILE A 43 -13.63 -53.56 1.35
N GLN A 44 -12.42 -53.47 1.92
CA GLN A 44 -11.32 -54.32 1.49
C GLN A 44 -11.60 -55.81 1.73
N ALA A 45 -12.23 -56.18 2.85
CA ALA A 45 -12.59 -57.56 3.12
C ALA A 45 -13.54 -58.14 2.06
N HIS A 46 -14.52 -57.35 1.63
CA HIS A 46 -15.47 -57.75 0.58
C HIS A 46 -14.78 -57.95 -0.77
N PHE A 47 -13.96 -56.97 -1.21
CA PHE A 47 -13.36 -57.00 -2.54
C PHE A 47 -12.06 -57.80 -2.67
N ARG A 48 -11.49 -58.29 -1.55
CA ARG A 48 -10.19 -58.99 -1.51
C ARG A 48 -10.08 -60.14 -2.53
N ARG A 49 -11.15 -60.93 -2.72
CA ARG A 49 -11.13 -62.07 -3.67
C ARG A 49 -11.23 -61.63 -5.13
N THR A 50 -11.99 -60.58 -5.40
CA THR A 50 -12.25 -60.09 -6.76
C THR A 50 -11.13 -59.18 -7.28
N GLY A 51 -10.42 -58.48 -6.40
CA GLY A 51 -9.47 -57.44 -6.79
C GLY A 51 -10.10 -56.21 -7.43
N THR A 52 -11.43 -56.06 -7.38
CA THR A 52 -12.15 -54.92 -7.99
C THR A 52 -11.75 -53.58 -7.39
N VAL A 53 -11.58 -53.51 -6.07
CA VAL A 53 -11.08 -52.32 -5.37
C VAL A 53 -9.59 -52.50 -5.05
N ASP A 54 -8.75 -51.59 -5.53
CA ASP A 54 -7.31 -51.57 -5.28
C ASP A 54 -6.98 -51.01 -3.90
N ARG A 55 -7.44 -49.79 -3.64
CA ARG A 55 -7.17 -49.07 -2.40
C ARG A 55 -8.28 -48.07 -2.10
N ILE A 56 -8.30 -47.63 -0.85
CA ILE A 56 -9.22 -46.61 -0.34
C ILE A 56 -8.36 -45.54 0.29
N THR A 57 -8.48 -44.31 -0.18
CA THR A 57 -7.62 -43.20 0.25
C THR A 57 -8.49 -42.10 0.83
N PRO A 58 -8.22 -41.62 2.07
CA PRO A 58 -8.85 -40.42 2.58
C PRO A 58 -8.58 -39.23 1.66
N PHE A 59 -9.61 -38.47 1.32
CA PHE A 59 -9.50 -37.19 0.62
C PHE A 59 -10.30 -36.12 1.37
N GLY A 60 -10.38 -34.90 0.82
CA GLY A 60 -11.17 -33.82 1.40
C GLY A 60 -10.41 -33.03 2.47
N SER A 61 -11.14 -32.26 3.28
CA SER A 61 -10.54 -31.26 4.17
C SER A 61 -9.68 -31.85 5.29
N LEU A 62 -9.95 -33.10 5.70
CA LEU A 62 -9.23 -33.76 6.79
C LEU A 62 -7.76 -34.03 6.46
N PRO A 63 -7.42 -34.84 5.43
CA PRO A 63 -6.02 -35.08 5.05
C PRO A 63 -5.33 -33.83 4.50
N LYS A 64 -6.10 -32.84 4.01
CA LYS A 64 -5.65 -31.50 3.60
C LYS A 64 -5.27 -30.58 4.77
N LYS A 65 -5.61 -30.93 6.02
CA LYS A 65 -5.44 -30.08 7.22
C LYS A 65 -6.26 -28.78 7.18
N THR A 66 -7.32 -28.72 6.38
CA THR A 66 -8.20 -27.54 6.24
C THR A 66 -9.57 -27.74 6.89
N SER A 67 -9.79 -28.86 7.59
CA SER A 67 -11.04 -29.10 8.33
C SER A 67 -11.32 -28.02 9.39
N LEU A 68 -12.60 -27.80 9.67
CA LEU A 68 -13.06 -26.91 10.72
C LEU A 68 -13.57 -27.71 11.91
N LYS A 69 -13.21 -27.27 13.12
CA LYS A 69 -13.71 -27.81 14.39
C LYS A 69 -15.24 -27.85 14.42
N GLY A 70 -15.81 -28.96 14.88
CA GLY A 70 -17.25 -29.20 14.99
C GLY A 70 -17.97 -29.43 13.67
N MET A 71 -17.25 -29.47 12.54
CA MET A 71 -17.82 -29.55 11.20
C MET A 71 -17.03 -30.51 10.28
N MET A 72 -16.45 -31.53 10.88
CA MET A 72 -15.60 -32.48 10.17
C MET A 72 -16.45 -33.54 9.45
N ASP A 73 -16.14 -33.72 8.17
CA ASP A 73 -16.57 -34.80 7.30
C ASP A 73 -15.38 -35.69 6.92
N VAL A 74 -15.67 -36.91 6.50
CA VAL A 74 -14.70 -37.87 5.99
C VAL A 74 -15.05 -38.16 4.54
N ASP A 75 -14.21 -37.68 3.63
CA ASP A 75 -14.29 -38.07 2.25
C ASP A 75 -13.25 -39.16 1.95
N MET A 76 -13.62 -40.19 1.19
CA MET A 76 -12.71 -41.27 0.78
C MET A 76 -12.88 -41.59 -0.69
N ILE A 77 -11.76 -41.75 -1.39
CA ILE A 77 -11.72 -42.22 -2.77
C ILE A 77 -11.55 -43.74 -2.78
N VAL A 78 -12.44 -44.44 -3.46
CA VAL A 78 -12.37 -45.89 -3.69
C VAL A 78 -11.85 -46.13 -5.10
N TYR A 79 -10.60 -46.57 -5.23
CA TYR A 79 -9.96 -46.80 -6.53
C TYR A 79 -10.31 -48.18 -7.10
N ILE A 80 -10.95 -48.18 -8.27
CA ILE A 80 -11.53 -49.37 -8.92
C ILE A 80 -10.66 -49.80 -10.10
N ASN A 81 -10.29 -51.08 -10.11
CA ASN A 81 -9.50 -51.70 -11.16
C ASN A 81 -10.37 -52.06 -12.37
N GLY A 82 -9.84 -51.82 -13.57
CA GLY A 82 -10.39 -52.34 -14.83
C GLY A 82 -11.73 -51.72 -15.29
N GLN A 83 -12.38 -50.89 -14.47
CA GLN A 83 -13.67 -50.28 -14.79
C GLN A 83 -13.55 -48.79 -15.14
N TYR A 84 -14.55 -48.27 -15.83
CA TYR A 84 -14.72 -46.85 -16.13
C TYR A 84 -16.02 -46.33 -15.49
N PRO A 85 -16.14 -45.01 -15.21
CA PRO A 85 -17.40 -44.42 -14.74
C PRO A 85 -18.57 -44.78 -15.68
N PRO A 86 -19.81 -44.95 -15.18
CA PRO A 86 -20.33 -44.46 -13.90
C PRO A 86 -20.33 -45.46 -12.73
N PHE A 87 -19.52 -46.52 -12.73
CA PHE A 87 -19.29 -47.40 -11.56
C PHE A 87 -20.54 -47.93 -10.81
N SER A 88 -21.71 -47.97 -11.42
CA SER A 88 -22.99 -48.11 -10.71
C SER A 88 -23.12 -49.44 -9.97
N GLU A 89 -22.52 -50.50 -10.52
CA GLU A 89 -22.43 -51.81 -9.87
C GLU A 89 -21.59 -51.75 -8.58
N VAL A 90 -20.39 -51.16 -8.65
CA VAL A 90 -19.52 -51.01 -7.49
C VAL A 90 -20.16 -50.10 -6.44
N VAL A 91 -20.81 -49.00 -6.84
CA VAL A 91 -21.56 -48.14 -5.92
C VAL A 91 -22.66 -48.93 -5.21
N SER A 92 -23.42 -49.76 -5.93
CA SER A 92 -24.45 -50.61 -5.33
C SER A 92 -23.87 -51.61 -4.32
N GLN A 93 -22.72 -52.22 -4.65
CA GLN A 93 -22.00 -53.12 -3.74
C GLN A 93 -21.48 -52.39 -2.50
N LEU A 94 -20.92 -51.18 -2.66
CA LEU A 94 -20.50 -50.33 -1.53
C LEU A 94 -21.67 -50.01 -0.60
N SER A 95 -22.86 -49.75 -1.13
CA SER A 95 -24.05 -49.51 -0.32
C SER A 95 -24.47 -50.74 0.48
N SER A 96 -24.47 -51.93 -0.14
CA SER A 96 -24.75 -53.18 0.56
C SER A 96 -23.72 -53.43 1.66
N ILE A 97 -22.42 -53.20 1.40
CA ILE A 97 -21.38 -53.33 2.42
C ILE A 97 -21.68 -52.43 3.62
N VAL A 98 -22.07 -51.17 3.40
CA VAL A 98 -22.42 -50.23 4.47
C VAL A 98 -23.63 -50.72 5.26
N GLN A 99 -24.68 -51.17 4.58
CA GLN A 99 -25.90 -51.70 5.20
C GLN A 99 -25.62 -52.97 6.03
N ASP A 100 -24.86 -53.92 5.47
CA ASP A 100 -24.62 -55.22 6.08
C ASP A 100 -23.65 -55.15 7.27
N ASN A 101 -22.63 -54.28 7.20
CA ASN A 101 -21.60 -54.19 8.24
C ASN A 101 -21.95 -53.18 9.34
N PHE A 102 -22.75 -52.15 9.03
CA PHE A 102 -23.00 -51.05 9.95
C PHE A 102 -24.48 -50.79 10.23
N GLY A 103 -25.40 -51.49 9.55
CA GLY A 103 -26.85 -51.29 9.73
C GLY A 103 -27.35 -49.92 9.24
N ILE A 104 -26.57 -49.23 8.41
CA ILE A 104 -26.87 -47.88 7.92
C ILE A 104 -27.37 -47.97 6.48
N THR A 105 -28.49 -47.34 6.18
CA THR A 105 -28.99 -47.19 4.81
C THR A 105 -28.39 -45.93 4.18
N PRO A 106 -27.43 -46.07 3.24
CA PRO A 106 -26.79 -44.91 2.65
C PRO A 106 -27.65 -44.28 1.55
N ARG A 107 -27.38 -43.02 1.23
CA ARG A 107 -27.84 -42.36 0.00
C ARG A 107 -26.78 -42.57 -1.08
N ASN A 108 -27.20 -42.89 -2.30
CA ASN A 108 -26.29 -43.08 -3.43
C ASN A 108 -26.54 -42.06 -4.54
N ASP A 109 -25.50 -41.76 -5.31
CA ASP A 109 -25.63 -41.22 -6.66
C ASP A 109 -24.81 -42.08 -7.64
N GLN A 110 -24.62 -41.60 -8.87
CA GLN A 110 -23.85 -42.32 -9.89
C GLN A 110 -22.35 -42.43 -9.58
N PHE A 111 -21.80 -41.69 -8.61
CA PHE A 111 -20.36 -41.65 -8.33
C PHE A 111 -20.00 -41.96 -6.89
N GLY A 112 -20.96 -42.05 -5.97
CA GLY A 112 -20.65 -42.29 -4.57
C GLY A 112 -21.79 -42.75 -3.68
N VAL A 113 -21.39 -43.07 -2.45
CA VAL A 113 -22.22 -43.54 -1.34
C VAL A 113 -22.03 -42.58 -0.16
N TYR A 114 -23.12 -42.05 0.37
CA TYR A 114 -23.15 -40.99 1.38
C TYR A 114 -23.91 -41.47 2.61
N PHE A 115 -23.31 -41.38 3.80
CA PHE A 115 -23.94 -41.83 5.04
C PHE A 115 -23.32 -41.18 6.28
N GLU A 116 -23.88 -41.46 7.45
CA GLU A 116 -23.34 -41.01 8.74
C GLU A 116 -22.99 -42.22 9.60
N TYR A 117 -21.72 -42.32 10.03
CA TYR A 117 -21.22 -43.39 10.88
C TYR A 117 -20.68 -42.80 12.18
N LYS A 118 -21.31 -43.14 13.31
CA LYS A 118 -20.94 -42.65 14.65
C LYS A 118 -20.79 -41.11 14.71
N ASN A 119 -21.78 -40.38 14.20
CA ASN A 119 -21.81 -38.91 14.11
C ASN A 119 -20.76 -38.29 13.17
N VAL A 120 -20.10 -39.09 12.32
CA VAL A 120 -19.19 -38.62 11.28
C VAL A 120 -19.87 -38.80 9.94
N LYS A 121 -20.03 -37.71 9.18
CA LYS A 121 -20.50 -37.77 7.79
C LYS A 121 -19.42 -38.36 6.91
N VAL A 122 -19.78 -39.34 6.09
CA VAL A 122 -18.87 -40.10 5.22
C VAL A 122 -19.34 -40.06 3.78
N ASP A 123 -18.42 -39.68 2.90
CA ASP A 123 -18.60 -39.65 1.46
C ASP A 123 -17.61 -40.64 0.81
N LEU A 124 -18.12 -41.75 0.27
CA LEU A 124 -17.33 -42.70 -0.51
C LEU A 124 -17.48 -42.38 -1.99
N LEU A 125 -16.40 -41.92 -2.63
CA LEU A 125 -16.41 -41.57 -4.06
C LEU A 125 -15.63 -42.60 -4.88
N ALA A 126 -16.29 -43.18 -5.87
CA ALA A 126 -15.67 -44.11 -6.80
C ALA A 126 -14.75 -43.39 -7.79
N ALA A 127 -13.55 -43.93 -8.00
CA ALA A 127 -12.59 -43.45 -8.98
C ALA A 127 -11.96 -44.61 -9.75
N ARG A 128 -11.54 -44.34 -10.99
CA ARG A 128 -10.79 -45.32 -11.76
C ARG A 128 -9.35 -45.38 -11.25
N ASN A 129 -8.85 -46.59 -11.00
CA ASN A 129 -7.44 -46.82 -10.78
C ASN A 129 -6.70 -46.79 -12.12
N PHE A 130 -5.76 -45.87 -12.27
CA PHE A 130 -4.89 -45.76 -13.45
C PHE A 130 -3.48 -46.31 -13.17
N LEU A 131 -3.19 -46.74 -11.94
CA LEU A 131 -1.90 -47.31 -11.61
C LEU A 131 -1.68 -48.67 -12.27
N PRO A 132 -0.46 -48.95 -12.76
CA PRO A 132 -0.12 -50.27 -13.28
C PRO A 132 -0.11 -51.33 -12.16
N PRO A 133 -0.37 -52.61 -12.47
CA PRO A 133 -0.32 -53.70 -11.49
C PRO A 133 1.07 -53.87 -10.84
N SER A 134 2.14 -53.60 -11.59
CA SER A 134 3.53 -53.67 -11.15
C SER A 134 4.20 -52.30 -11.31
N GLY A 135 4.65 -51.68 -10.22
CA GLY A 135 5.34 -50.39 -10.23
C GLY A 135 5.25 -49.64 -8.91
N TYR A 136 5.95 -48.51 -8.84
CA TYR A 136 5.83 -47.55 -7.73
C TYR A 136 4.40 -46.98 -7.73
N ARG A 137 3.74 -47.05 -6.57
CA ARG A 137 2.36 -46.60 -6.38
C ARG A 137 2.36 -45.29 -5.64
N SER A 138 2.01 -44.20 -6.32
CA SER A 138 1.87 -42.88 -5.71
C SER A 138 0.68 -42.12 -6.29
N GLU A 139 0.15 -41.17 -5.52
CA GLU A 139 -0.97 -40.34 -5.97
C GLU A 139 -0.55 -39.40 -7.12
N GLU A 140 0.73 -39.03 -7.23
CA GLU A 140 1.30 -38.30 -8.37
C GLU A 140 1.22 -39.13 -9.67
N ILE A 141 1.56 -40.42 -9.61
CA ILE A 141 1.49 -41.30 -10.79
C ILE A 141 0.03 -41.56 -11.18
N GLN A 142 -0.83 -41.82 -10.19
CA GLN A 142 -2.27 -41.96 -10.40
C GLN A 142 -2.84 -40.74 -11.10
N HIS A 143 -2.47 -39.55 -10.62
CA HIS A 143 -2.89 -38.28 -11.19
C HIS A 143 -2.37 -38.08 -12.62
N ALA A 144 -1.08 -38.31 -12.87
CA ALA A 144 -0.47 -38.12 -14.17
C ALA A 144 -1.11 -39.03 -15.25
N GLU A 145 -1.32 -40.30 -14.94
CA GLU A 145 -1.96 -41.25 -15.86
C GLU A 145 -3.46 -40.95 -16.06
N ALA A 146 -4.18 -40.59 -14.99
CA ALA A 146 -5.56 -40.14 -15.11
C ALA A 146 -5.67 -38.88 -15.98
N LEU A 147 -4.77 -37.91 -15.81
CA LEU A 147 -4.78 -36.67 -16.57
C LEU A 147 -4.45 -36.94 -18.05
N LYS A 148 -3.51 -37.84 -18.34
CA LYS A 148 -3.20 -38.29 -19.71
C LYS A 148 -4.43 -38.91 -20.39
N HIS A 149 -5.18 -39.75 -19.68
CA HIS A 149 -6.44 -40.30 -20.18
C HIS A 149 -7.47 -39.19 -20.44
N VAL A 150 -7.71 -38.31 -19.46
CA VAL A 150 -8.69 -37.21 -19.58
C VAL A 150 -8.36 -36.25 -20.72
N LYS A 151 -7.07 -35.98 -20.97
CA LYS A 151 -6.60 -35.18 -22.12
C LYS A 151 -7.04 -35.76 -23.46
N SER A 152 -7.06 -37.09 -23.59
CA SER A 152 -7.46 -37.78 -24.83
C SER A 152 -8.97 -37.76 -25.08
N LEU A 153 -9.78 -37.43 -24.08
CA LEU A 153 -11.25 -37.46 -24.17
C LEU A 153 -11.84 -36.14 -24.69
N PRO A 154 -13.02 -36.19 -25.34
CA PRO A 154 -13.78 -34.99 -25.69
C PRO A 154 -14.27 -34.26 -24.43
N PRO A 155 -14.44 -32.92 -24.46
CA PRO A 155 -14.83 -32.13 -23.28
C PRO A 155 -16.09 -32.62 -22.54
N SER A 156 -17.07 -33.19 -23.25
CA SER A 156 -18.32 -33.72 -22.68
C SER A 156 -18.12 -34.93 -21.78
N GLN A 157 -16.96 -35.60 -21.83
CA GLN A 157 -16.66 -36.82 -21.08
C GLN A 157 -15.60 -36.62 -20.00
N ARG A 158 -15.05 -35.40 -19.83
CA ARG A 158 -13.95 -35.17 -18.88
C ARG A 158 -14.41 -35.08 -17.42
N GLU A 159 -15.61 -34.54 -17.19
CA GLU A 159 -16.11 -34.24 -15.84
C GLU A 159 -16.26 -35.49 -14.96
N VAL A 160 -16.63 -36.64 -15.55
CA VAL A 160 -16.84 -37.90 -14.83
C VAL A 160 -15.56 -38.51 -14.24
N TYR A 161 -14.39 -38.00 -14.62
CA TYR A 161 -13.09 -38.43 -14.08
C TYR A 161 -12.54 -37.49 -13.00
N SER A 162 -13.28 -36.48 -12.56
CA SER A 162 -12.80 -35.51 -11.56
C SER A 162 -12.31 -36.18 -10.27
N THR A 163 -13.01 -37.22 -9.79
CA THR A 163 -12.59 -38.02 -8.62
C THR A 163 -11.29 -38.79 -8.86
N SER A 164 -10.99 -39.17 -10.11
CA SER A 164 -9.73 -39.87 -10.44
C SER A 164 -8.51 -38.93 -10.40
N LEU A 165 -8.74 -37.61 -10.42
CA LEU A 165 -7.72 -36.56 -10.30
C LEU A 165 -7.63 -35.98 -8.89
N SER A 166 -8.65 -36.17 -8.03
CA SER A 166 -8.77 -35.43 -6.77
C SER A 166 -7.79 -35.89 -5.68
N GLY A 167 -7.19 -37.08 -5.79
CA GLY A 167 -6.18 -37.56 -4.85
C GLY A 167 -4.98 -36.61 -4.70
N ALA A 168 -4.49 -36.07 -5.82
CA ALA A 168 -3.40 -35.09 -5.84
C ALA A 168 -3.72 -33.79 -5.11
N SER A 169 -5.00 -33.46 -4.90
CA SER A 169 -5.38 -32.24 -4.19
C SER A 169 -4.98 -32.26 -2.71
N VAL A 170 -4.81 -33.46 -2.14
CA VAL A 170 -4.26 -33.64 -0.79
C VAL A 170 -2.77 -33.29 -0.77
N LEU A 171 -2.01 -33.78 -1.75
CA LEU A 171 -0.57 -33.48 -1.90
C LEU A 171 -0.34 -31.98 -2.09
N PHE A 172 -1.13 -31.35 -2.97
CA PHE A 172 -1.11 -29.91 -3.19
C PHE A 172 -1.26 -29.11 -1.89
N GLU A 173 -2.23 -29.48 -1.04
CA GLU A 173 -2.49 -28.76 0.19
C GLU A 173 -1.46 -29.07 1.27
N GLN A 174 -0.99 -30.32 1.36
CA GLN A 174 0.06 -30.71 2.30
C GLN A 174 1.40 -30.04 2.02
N SER A 175 1.64 -29.60 0.79
CA SER A 175 2.81 -28.82 0.41
C SER A 175 2.79 -27.39 0.97
N LYS A 176 1.66 -26.92 1.50
CA LYS A 176 1.51 -25.55 2.03
C LYS A 176 1.95 -25.48 3.49
N ASP A 177 2.37 -24.29 3.92
CA ASP A 177 2.78 -24.04 5.29
C ASP A 177 1.60 -23.87 6.26
N SER A 178 1.91 -23.83 7.56
CA SER A 178 0.89 -23.70 8.61
C SER A 178 0.12 -22.39 8.53
N PHE A 179 0.74 -21.31 8.02
CA PHE A 179 0.08 -20.03 7.80
C PHE A 179 -1.01 -20.15 6.73
N SER A 180 -0.69 -20.76 5.58
CA SER A 180 -1.64 -21.05 4.50
C SER A 180 -2.80 -21.92 4.98
N HIS A 181 -2.54 -22.96 5.79
CA HIS A 181 -3.61 -23.79 6.36
C HIS A 181 -4.53 -22.98 7.28
N SER A 182 -3.96 -22.13 8.14
CA SER A 182 -4.74 -21.26 9.03
C SER A 182 -5.56 -20.23 8.26
N LEU A 183 -4.99 -19.60 7.23
CA LEU A 183 -5.72 -18.64 6.39
C LEU A 183 -6.84 -19.32 5.60
N SER A 184 -6.61 -20.52 5.09
CA SER A 184 -7.63 -21.34 4.41
C SER A 184 -8.77 -21.71 5.35
N ARG A 185 -8.48 -22.11 6.59
CA ARG A 185 -9.52 -22.34 7.62
C ARG A 185 -10.30 -21.07 7.94
N LEU A 186 -9.60 -19.94 8.11
CA LEU A 186 -10.24 -18.64 8.37
C LEU A 186 -11.17 -18.23 7.22
N ALA A 187 -10.75 -18.38 5.98
CA ALA A 187 -11.54 -18.10 4.79
C ALA A 187 -12.82 -18.97 4.74
N LYS A 188 -12.68 -20.28 4.96
CA LYS A 188 -13.82 -21.21 5.06
C LYS A 188 -14.78 -20.79 6.17
N TYR A 189 -14.25 -20.55 7.37
CA TYR A 189 -15.06 -20.16 8.51
C TYR A 189 -15.83 -18.87 8.24
N TRP A 190 -15.15 -17.84 7.72
CA TRP A 190 -15.76 -16.57 7.36
C TRP A 190 -16.89 -16.76 6.35
N SER A 191 -16.66 -17.51 5.27
CA SER A 191 -17.68 -17.78 4.25
C SER A 191 -18.92 -18.51 4.79
N ARG A 192 -18.75 -19.36 5.81
CA ARG A 192 -19.87 -20.03 6.48
C ARG A 192 -20.65 -19.08 7.38
N LYS A 193 -19.96 -18.15 8.05
CA LYS A 193 -20.57 -17.17 8.96
C LYS A 193 -21.30 -16.04 8.22
N THR A 194 -20.98 -15.78 6.96
CA THR A 194 -21.73 -14.80 6.16
C THR A 194 -23.12 -15.32 5.73
N GLY A 195 -23.41 -16.61 5.92
CA GLY A 195 -24.72 -17.20 5.61
C GLY A 195 -25.07 -17.20 4.12
N VAL A 196 -24.07 -16.97 3.25
CA VAL A 196 -24.27 -17.00 1.81
C VAL A 196 -24.61 -18.43 1.39
N SER A 197 -25.70 -18.59 0.63
CA SER A 197 -26.33 -19.86 0.26
C SER A 197 -25.33 -20.94 -0.19
N ASN A 198 -25.66 -22.20 0.12
CA ASN A 198 -24.84 -23.40 -0.05
C ASN A 198 -24.50 -23.70 -1.52
N VAL A 199 -23.57 -22.94 -2.08
CA VAL A 199 -22.98 -23.18 -3.39
C VAL A 199 -22.10 -24.42 -3.28
N ARG A 200 -22.35 -25.41 -4.15
CA ARG A 200 -21.51 -26.61 -4.26
C ARG A 200 -20.05 -26.18 -4.42
N SER A 201 -19.16 -26.80 -3.63
CA SER A 201 -17.71 -26.52 -3.63
C SER A 201 -17.26 -25.19 -3.02
N LEU A 202 -18.12 -24.46 -2.29
CA LEU A 202 -17.73 -23.23 -1.58
C LEU A 202 -16.53 -23.44 -0.64
N SER A 203 -16.51 -24.56 0.10
CA SER A 203 -15.38 -24.90 0.96
C SER A 203 -14.07 -24.94 0.16
N SER A 204 -14.04 -25.62 -0.99
CA SER A 204 -12.85 -25.73 -1.83
C SER A 204 -12.46 -24.40 -2.47
N VAL A 205 -13.44 -23.58 -2.89
CA VAL A 205 -13.17 -22.21 -3.37
C VAL A 205 -12.42 -21.41 -2.31
N MET A 206 -12.90 -21.42 -1.06
CA MET A 206 -12.29 -20.66 0.02
C MET A 206 -10.94 -21.23 0.47
N GLU A 207 -10.75 -22.55 0.42
CA GLU A 207 -9.44 -23.19 0.64
C GLU A 207 -8.42 -22.68 -0.37
N TYR A 208 -8.74 -22.76 -1.66
CA TYR A 208 -7.80 -22.39 -2.72
C TYR A 208 -7.56 -20.89 -2.81
N LEU A 209 -8.57 -20.05 -2.53
CA LEU A 209 -8.35 -18.61 -2.36
C LEU A 209 -7.48 -18.30 -1.15
N GLY A 210 -7.67 -19.00 -0.03
CA GLY A 210 -6.82 -18.91 1.16
C GLY A 210 -5.36 -19.25 0.85
N ALA A 211 -5.13 -20.37 0.18
CA ALA A 211 -3.80 -20.81 -0.23
C ALA A 211 -3.15 -19.84 -1.24
N TRP A 212 -3.92 -19.30 -2.18
CA TRP A 212 -3.43 -18.29 -3.13
C TRP A 212 -3.05 -16.98 -2.42
N ALA A 213 -3.93 -16.48 -1.55
CA ALA A 213 -3.67 -15.25 -0.79
C ALA A 213 -2.44 -15.39 0.11
N ALA A 214 -2.25 -16.55 0.74
CA ALA A 214 -1.05 -16.85 1.53
C ALA A 214 0.22 -16.85 0.66
N LYS A 215 0.15 -17.43 -0.54
CA LYS A 215 1.27 -17.47 -1.49
C LYS A 215 1.69 -16.08 -1.96
N GLU A 216 0.74 -15.21 -2.32
CA GLU A 216 1.04 -13.85 -2.79
C GLU A 216 1.58 -12.95 -1.67
N TRP A 217 1.21 -13.20 -0.41
CA TRP A 217 1.52 -12.33 0.72
C TRP A 217 2.78 -12.75 1.55
N ASN A 218 3.56 -13.73 1.09
CA ASN A 218 4.51 -14.54 1.91
C ASN A 218 5.75 -13.83 2.54
N LEU A 219 5.71 -12.54 2.88
CA LEU A 219 6.84 -11.79 3.46
C LEU A 219 6.72 -11.48 4.96
N GLN A 220 5.54 -11.61 5.59
CA GLN A 220 5.38 -11.24 7.03
C GLN A 220 4.50 -12.16 7.89
N GLN A 221 3.88 -13.23 7.33
CA GLN A 221 2.93 -14.12 8.05
C GLN A 221 1.90 -13.36 8.94
N ASP A 222 1.50 -12.17 8.51
CA ASP A 222 0.53 -11.33 9.19
C ASP A 222 -0.88 -11.78 8.80
N MET A 223 -1.62 -12.34 9.75
CA MET A 223 -2.94 -12.93 9.49
C MET A 223 -3.97 -11.88 9.05
N VAL A 224 -3.90 -10.66 9.59
CA VAL A 224 -4.84 -9.58 9.23
C VAL A 224 -4.61 -9.15 7.79
N LYS A 225 -3.35 -8.97 7.39
CA LYS A 225 -3.02 -8.58 6.01
C LYS A 225 -3.30 -9.70 5.01
N GLY A 226 -2.96 -10.95 5.34
CA GLY A 226 -3.31 -12.10 4.50
C GLY A 226 -4.82 -12.26 4.31
N PHE A 227 -5.60 -12.05 5.37
CA PHE A 227 -7.06 -12.08 5.29
C PHE A 227 -7.63 -10.87 4.53
N ARG A 228 -7.09 -9.67 4.71
CA ARG A 228 -7.43 -8.47 3.91
C ARG A 228 -7.24 -8.73 2.42
N HIS A 229 -6.08 -9.26 2.03
CA HIS A 229 -5.76 -9.58 0.63
C HIS A 229 -6.78 -10.57 0.04
N LEU A 230 -7.15 -11.62 0.78
CA LEU A 230 -8.21 -12.53 0.37
C LEU A 230 -9.57 -11.82 0.15
N LEU A 231 -9.95 -10.90 1.04
CA LEU A 231 -11.20 -10.14 0.91
C LEU A 231 -11.15 -9.19 -0.31
N GLU A 232 -10.00 -8.58 -0.60
CA GLU A 232 -9.77 -7.74 -1.77
C GLU A 232 -9.86 -8.54 -3.09
N MET A 233 -9.34 -9.77 -3.11
CA MET A 233 -9.54 -10.72 -4.21
C MET A 233 -11.03 -11.02 -4.43
N ILE A 234 -11.80 -11.21 -3.35
CA ILE A 234 -13.25 -11.44 -3.41
C ILE A 234 -14.02 -10.19 -3.87
N ILE A 235 -13.54 -8.99 -3.54
CA ILE A 235 -14.11 -7.74 -4.06
C ILE A 235 -13.85 -7.62 -5.56
N SER A 236 -12.65 -8.00 -6.01
CA SER A 236 -12.15 -7.88 -7.38
C SER A 236 -12.34 -9.16 -8.21
N LEU A 237 -13.41 -9.91 -7.92
CA LEU A 237 -13.69 -11.20 -8.57
C LEU A 237 -13.70 -11.12 -10.11
N ASP A 238 -14.21 -10.03 -10.69
CA ASP A 238 -14.35 -9.90 -12.15
C ASP A 238 -13.00 -9.93 -12.89
N SER A 239 -11.91 -9.56 -12.22
CA SER A 239 -10.54 -9.62 -12.76
C SER A 239 -9.75 -10.85 -12.29
N MET A 240 -10.32 -11.70 -11.42
CA MET A 240 -9.61 -12.78 -10.77
C MET A 240 -9.11 -13.84 -11.77
N ASN A 241 -7.80 -14.13 -11.71
CA ASN A 241 -7.10 -15.05 -12.60
C ASN A 241 -6.18 -15.99 -11.82
N VAL A 242 -6.76 -17.02 -11.20
CA VAL A 242 -6.04 -17.94 -10.30
C VAL A 242 -5.98 -19.34 -10.90
N TYR A 243 -4.77 -19.86 -11.05
CA TYR A 243 -4.47 -21.23 -11.42
C TYR A 243 -3.07 -21.62 -10.93
N TRP A 244 -2.80 -22.92 -10.94
CA TRP A 244 -1.51 -23.49 -10.52
C TRP A 244 -0.89 -24.28 -11.67
N THR A 245 0.37 -24.67 -11.50
CA THR A 245 1.05 -25.54 -12.47
C THR A 245 1.81 -26.67 -11.79
N ASP A 246 1.44 -26.98 -10.54
CA ASP A 246 2.07 -28.02 -9.71
C ASP A 246 1.76 -29.43 -10.28
N PHE A 247 0.54 -29.64 -10.78
CA PHE A 247 0.07 -30.95 -11.28
C PHE A 247 -0.35 -30.95 -12.76
N TYR A 248 -0.22 -29.82 -13.45
CA TYR A 248 -0.43 -29.71 -14.90
C TYR A 248 0.35 -28.53 -15.45
N ASN A 249 0.59 -28.53 -16.77
CA ASN A 249 1.26 -27.42 -17.43
C ASN A 249 0.24 -26.38 -17.89
N GLU A 250 0.69 -25.14 -18.09
CA GLU A 250 -0.18 -24.06 -18.57
C GLU A 250 -0.82 -24.39 -19.94
N HIS A 251 -0.10 -25.12 -20.80
CA HIS A 251 -0.61 -25.61 -22.09
C HIS A 251 -1.74 -26.64 -21.97
N ASP A 252 -1.93 -27.25 -20.80
CA ASP A 252 -3.01 -28.20 -20.55
C ASP A 252 -4.35 -27.48 -20.30
N ILE A 253 -4.32 -26.16 -20.02
CA ILE A 253 -5.51 -25.36 -19.76
C ILE A 253 -6.13 -24.95 -21.11
N PRO A 254 -7.36 -25.38 -21.43
CA PRO A 254 -8.00 -24.99 -22.68
C PRO A 254 -8.17 -23.47 -22.78
N ASN A 255 -7.94 -22.90 -23.98
CA ASN A 255 -8.12 -21.47 -24.25
C ASN A 255 -9.52 -20.96 -23.86
N CYS A 256 -10.56 -21.78 -24.03
CA CYS A 256 -11.93 -21.45 -23.65
C CYS A 256 -12.18 -21.39 -22.13
N ILE A 257 -11.27 -21.92 -21.31
CA ILE A 257 -11.26 -21.78 -19.85
C ILE A 257 -10.33 -20.64 -19.45
N ARG A 258 -9.10 -20.60 -20.00
CA ARG A 258 -8.07 -19.60 -19.69
C ARG A 258 -8.55 -18.15 -19.91
N SER A 259 -9.40 -17.93 -20.91
CA SER A 259 -9.99 -16.62 -21.24
C SER A 259 -11.17 -16.20 -20.36
N LYS A 260 -11.72 -17.09 -19.53
CA LYS A 260 -12.90 -16.78 -18.71
C LYS A 260 -12.52 -16.06 -17.42
N ARG A 261 -13.39 -15.16 -16.95
CA ARG A 261 -13.30 -14.54 -15.62
C ARG A 261 -14.65 -14.58 -14.92
N PRO A 262 -14.68 -14.74 -13.58
CA PRO A 262 -13.57 -15.14 -12.70
C PRO A 262 -12.98 -16.51 -13.04
N LEU A 263 -11.66 -16.66 -12.90
CA LEU A 263 -10.95 -17.95 -13.03
C LEU A 263 -10.38 -18.34 -11.67
N LEU A 264 -10.86 -19.48 -11.13
CA LEU A 264 -10.22 -20.22 -10.04
C LEU A 264 -10.17 -21.68 -10.49
N LEU A 265 -9.04 -22.07 -11.07
CA LEU A 265 -8.87 -23.42 -11.61
C LEU A 265 -8.47 -24.39 -10.49
N ASP A 266 -9.05 -25.59 -10.50
CA ASP A 266 -8.62 -26.66 -9.61
C ASP A 266 -7.13 -26.91 -9.78
N PRO A 267 -6.33 -26.94 -8.69
CA PRO A 267 -4.88 -27.14 -8.76
C PRO A 267 -4.48 -28.50 -9.31
N CYS A 268 -5.41 -29.47 -9.37
CA CYS A 268 -5.17 -30.81 -9.88
C CYS A 268 -6.03 -31.15 -11.12
N ASN A 269 -6.87 -30.24 -11.60
CA ASN A 269 -7.70 -30.50 -12.78
C ASN A 269 -7.80 -29.24 -13.68
N PRO A 270 -7.03 -29.17 -14.79
CA PRO A 270 -6.99 -27.98 -15.65
C PRO A 270 -8.30 -27.74 -16.43
N TYR A 271 -9.29 -28.62 -16.27
CA TYR A 271 -10.60 -28.52 -16.90
C TYR A 271 -11.71 -28.07 -15.95
N ASN A 272 -11.41 -27.94 -14.65
CA ASN A 272 -12.39 -27.63 -13.61
C ASN A 272 -12.20 -26.21 -13.05
N ASN A 273 -12.89 -25.23 -13.63
CA ASN A 273 -12.97 -23.89 -13.05
C ASN A 273 -14.08 -23.87 -11.98
N PHE A 274 -13.70 -23.74 -10.71
CA PHE A 274 -14.63 -23.68 -9.58
C PHE A 274 -15.63 -22.51 -9.67
N MET A 275 -15.32 -21.49 -10.46
CA MET A 275 -16.17 -20.32 -10.65
C MET A 275 -17.20 -20.50 -11.78
N LYS A 276 -17.21 -21.64 -12.49
CA LYS A 276 -18.12 -21.95 -13.62
C LYS A 276 -19.58 -22.23 -13.18
N LEU A 277 -19.98 -21.76 -12.02
CA LEU A 277 -21.29 -22.05 -11.45
C LEU A 277 -22.35 -21.19 -12.16
N ARG A 278 -23.25 -21.86 -12.89
CA ARG A 278 -24.42 -21.23 -13.53
C ARG A 278 -25.27 -20.52 -12.45
N ASN A 279 -25.74 -19.31 -12.74
CA ASN A 279 -26.73 -18.53 -11.97
C ASN A 279 -26.34 -18.08 -10.55
N ASN A 280 -25.15 -17.50 -10.35
CA ASN A 280 -24.70 -17.05 -9.02
C ASN A 280 -24.24 -15.58 -8.94
N GLU A 281 -24.70 -14.70 -9.84
CA GLU A 281 -24.41 -13.27 -9.73
C GLU A 281 -24.89 -12.68 -8.39
N GLN A 282 -26.01 -13.16 -7.85
CA GLN A 282 -26.49 -12.78 -6.52
C GLN A 282 -25.55 -13.27 -5.41
N TYR A 283 -24.96 -14.47 -5.56
CA TYR A 283 -23.97 -15.01 -4.64
C TYR A 283 -22.70 -14.15 -4.62
N PHE A 284 -22.12 -13.84 -5.79
CA PHE A 284 -20.91 -13.00 -5.86
C PHE A 284 -21.17 -11.59 -5.34
N ARG A 285 -22.35 -11.02 -5.62
CA ARG A 285 -22.76 -9.72 -5.05
C ARG A 285 -22.80 -9.76 -3.52
N GLN A 286 -23.37 -10.80 -2.92
CA GLN A 286 -23.39 -10.97 -1.46
C GLN A 286 -21.97 -11.13 -0.90
N MET A 287 -21.14 -11.97 -1.50
CA MET A 287 -19.75 -12.18 -1.09
C MET A 287 -18.94 -10.87 -1.11
N ARG A 288 -19.06 -10.08 -2.18
CA ARG A 288 -18.44 -8.74 -2.27
C ARG A 288 -18.94 -7.80 -1.17
N SER A 289 -20.25 -7.82 -0.90
CA SER A 289 -20.83 -6.99 0.16
C SER A 289 -20.29 -7.35 1.55
N TYR A 290 -20.25 -8.64 1.87
CA TYR A 290 -19.69 -9.10 3.15
C TYR A 290 -18.19 -8.86 3.24
N ALA A 291 -17.45 -8.98 2.12
CA ALA A 291 -16.03 -8.70 2.09
C ALA A 291 -15.75 -7.23 2.42
N ARG A 292 -16.47 -6.29 1.79
CA ARG A 292 -16.38 -4.86 2.09
C ARG A 292 -16.69 -4.55 3.56
N LYS A 293 -17.81 -5.06 4.08
CA LYS A 293 -18.17 -4.89 5.50
C LYS A 293 -17.12 -5.46 6.46
N THR A 294 -16.47 -6.56 6.07
CA THR A 294 -15.42 -7.17 6.89
C THR A 294 -14.15 -6.32 6.85
N LEU A 295 -13.77 -5.80 5.68
CA LEU A 295 -12.66 -4.85 5.55
C LEU A 295 -12.90 -3.58 6.37
N GLU A 296 -14.10 -3.00 6.29
CA GLU A 296 -14.47 -1.82 7.10
C GLU A 296 -14.31 -2.08 8.61
N ARG A 297 -14.64 -3.28 9.08
CA ARG A 297 -14.43 -3.68 10.48
C ARG A 297 -12.96 -3.83 10.83
N ILE A 298 -12.17 -4.45 9.95
CA ILE A 298 -10.72 -4.57 10.12
C ILE A 298 -10.11 -3.16 10.17
N ASP A 299 -10.49 -2.27 9.25
CA ASP A 299 -10.04 -0.86 9.23
C ASP A 299 -10.47 -0.10 10.48
N GLY A 300 -11.67 -0.39 11.02
CA GLY A 300 -12.17 0.18 12.26
C GLY A 300 -11.33 -0.25 13.46
N GLU A 301 -11.00 -1.54 13.55
CA GLU A 301 -10.21 -2.13 14.63
C GLU A 301 -8.73 -1.72 14.57
N GLU A 302 -8.15 -1.65 13.38
CA GLU A 302 -6.79 -1.11 13.19
C GLU A 302 -6.74 0.38 13.56
N ARG A 303 -7.81 1.15 13.28
CA ARG A 303 -7.88 2.55 13.72
C ARG A 303 -8.03 2.67 15.23
N SER A 304 -8.86 1.86 15.88
CA SER A 304 -9.09 1.91 17.34
C SER A 304 -7.83 1.60 18.15
N THR A 305 -6.90 0.83 17.58
CA THR A 305 -5.65 0.38 18.19
C THR A 305 -4.45 1.30 17.97
N MET A 306 -4.54 2.26 17.05
CA MET A 306 -3.46 3.24 16.80
C MET A 306 -3.28 4.21 17.97
N THR A 307 -2.04 4.60 18.25
CA THR A 307 -1.71 5.73 19.13
C THR A 307 -2.09 7.07 18.48
N PHE A 308 -2.20 8.13 19.29
CA PHE A 308 -2.45 9.48 18.80
C PHE A 308 -1.42 9.90 17.74
N ASN A 309 -0.14 9.66 18.01
CA ASN A 309 0.95 9.99 17.09
C ASN A 309 0.86 9.20 15.77
N GLU A 310 0.49 7.93 15.79
CA GLU A 310 0.32 7.15 14.56
C GLU A 310 -0.82 7.69 13.70
N ARG A 311 -1.95 8.06 14.31
CA ARG A 311 -3.05 8.68 13.55
C ARG A 311 -2.67 10.07 13.03
N PHE A 312 -1.97 10.87 13.84
CA PHE A 312 -1.50 12.19 13.43
C PHE A 312 -0.47 12.11 12.29
N ARG A 313 0.39 11.09 12.30
CA ARG A 313 1.28 10.76 11.18
C ARG A 313 0.49 10.33 9.94
N GLY A 314 -0.52 9.47 10.10
CA GLY A 314 -1.42 9.09 9.00
C GLY A 314 -2.03 10.32 8.32
N PHE A 315 -2.54 11.27 9.10
CA PHE A 315 -3.03 12.55 8.59
C PHE A 315 -1.93 13.32 7.83
N ALA A 316 -0.71 13.40 8.35
CA ALA A 316 0.40 14.04 7.65
C ALA A 316 0.75 13.36 6.31
N GLU A 317 0.60 12.04 6.21
CA GLU A 317 0.79 11.30 4.96
C GLU A 317 -0.37 11.48 3.98
N ASP A 318 -1.60 11.61 4.46
CA ASP A 318 -2.78 11.93 3.63
C ASP A 318 -2.65 13.31 2.96
N LEU A 319 -1.85 14.21 3.57
CA LEU A 319 -1.49 15.48 2.95
C LEU A 319 -0.46 15.35 1.83
N SER A 320 0.20 14.20 1.63
CA SER A 320 1.25 14.05 0.61
C SER A 320 0.71 14.27 -0.80
N PRO A 321 1.53 14.77 -1.76
CA PRO A 321 1.10 14.94 -3.14
C PRO A 321 0.59 13.62 -3.73
N THR A 322 -0.55 13.70 -4.41
CA THR A 322 -1.16 12.52 -5.02
C THR A 322 -0.52 12.21 -6.37
N ARG A 323 -0.73 11.00 -6.90
CA ARG A 323 -0.33 10.67 -8.29
C ARG A 323 -0.96 11.62 -9.32
N ASN A 324 -2.15 12.15 -9.03
CA ASN A 324 -2.78 13.17 -9.87
C ASN A 324 -2.03 14.51 -9.82
N ASP A 325 -1.50 14.89 -8.65
CA ASP A 325 -0.66 16.07 -8.53
C ASP A 325 0.65 15.91 -9.33
N GLU A 326 1.31 14.75 -9.20
CA GLU A 326 2.53 14.43 -9.96
C GLU A 326 2.31 14.50 -11.48
N ASN A 327 1.24 13.86 -11.97
CA ASN A 327 0.92 13.83 -13.40
C ASN A 327 0.51 15.21 -13.95
N ARG A 328 -0.02 16.09 -13.09
CA ARG A 328 -0.54 17.40 -13.49
C ARG A 328 0.53 18.48 -13.52
N VAL A 329 1.50 18.44 -12.59
CA VAL A 329 2.48 19.53 -12.40
C VAL A 329 3.48 19.61 -13.55
N GLY A 330 4.02 18.48 -14.01
CA GLY A 330 5.01 18.44 -15.10
C GLY A 330 4.54 19.18 -16.37
N PRO A 331 3.36 18.84 -16.93
CA PRO A 331 2.81 19.54 -18.09
C PRO A 331 2.58 21.05 -17.88
N ILE A 332 2.25 21.49 -16.66
CA ILE A 332 2.08 22.91 -16.35
C ILE A 332 3.43 23.62 -16.37
N ILE A 333 4.47 23.00 -15.79
CA ILE A 333 5.83 23.53 -15.81
C ILE A 333 6.32 23.68 -17.25
N ASP A 334 6.17 22.63 -18.07
CA ASP A 334 6.63 22.66 -19.46
C ASP A 334 5.93 23.76 -20.28
N HIS A 335 4.63 23.97 -20.04
CA HIS A 335 3.86 25.05 -20.66
C HIS A 335 4.39 26.44 -20.28
N ILE A 336 4.59 26.71 -18.98
CA ILE A 336 5.11 28.00 -18.50
C ILE A 336 6.54 28.22 -19.01
N LEU A 337 7.39 27.19 -19.00
CA LEU A 337 8.75 27.28 -19.54
C LEU A 337 8.75 27.65 -21.02
N GLN A 338 7.84 27.08 -21.81
CA GLN A 338 7.69 27.41 -23.22
C GLN A 338 7.21 28.85 -23.42
N GLU A 339 6.26 29.31 -22.61
CA GLU A 339 5.71 30.66 -22.67
C GLU A 339 6.78 31.71 -22.33
N VAL A 340 7.49 31.52 -21.21
CA VAL A 340 8.59 32.41 -20.79
C VAL A 340 9.68 32.46 -21.86
N ARG A 341 10.09 31.31 -22.43
CA ARG A 341 11.08 31.27 -23.53
C ARG A 341 10.60 32.05 -24.75
N SER A 342 9.33 31.88 -25.13
CA SER A 342 8.76 32.55 -26.31
C SER A 342 8.63 34.05 -26.09
N GLY A 343 8.24 34.48 -24.89
CA GLY A 343 8.16 35.89 -24.49
C GLY A 343 9.53 36.57 -24.50
N LEU A 344 10.54 35.93 -23.92
CA LEU A 344 11.92 36.43 -23.91
C LEU A 344 12.48 36.58 -25.33
N LEU A 345 12.22 35.61 -26.22
CA LEU A 345 12.59 35.71 -27.63
C LEU A 345 11.87 36.88 -28.34
N ALA A 346 10.60 37.09 -28.05
CA ALA A 346 9.81 38.16 -28.67
C ALA A 346 10.29 39.57 -28.29
N ILE A 347 10.79 39.75 -27.06
CA ILE A 347 11.39 41.02 -26.60
C ILE A 347 12.87 41.15 -26.95
N GLY A 348 13.46 40.15 -27.62
CA GLY A 348 14.86 40.16 -28.04
C GLY A 348 15.86 39.99 -26.90
N ASP A 349 15.47 39.41 -25.77
CA ASP A 349 16.39 39.17 -24.66
C ASP A 349 17.27 37.93 -24.96
N THR A 350 18.50 38.19 -25.39
CA THR A 350 19.52 37.17 -25.67
C THR A 350 20.44 36.89 -24.50
N GLN A 351 20.22 37.50 -23.33
CA GLN A 351 21.12 37.40 -22.16
C GLN A 351 20.77 36.25 -21.22
N VAL A 352 19.71 35.50 -21.52
CA VAL A 352 19.25 34.37 -20.72
C VAL A 352 20.05 33.12 -21.07
N ASN A 353 20.85 32.65 -20.13
CA ASN A 353 21.66 31.44 -20.28
C ASN A 353 20.82 30.17 -20.16
N ARG A 354 19.96 30.13 -19.15
CA ARG A 354 19.24 28.92 -18.75
C ARG A 354 17.98 29.27 -17.99
N ILE A 355 16.95 28.45 -18.18
CA ILE A 355 15.74 28.47 -17.36
C ILE A 355 15.55 27.08 -16.76
N THR A 356 15.49 27.01 -15.43
CA THR A 356 15.42 25.73 -14.71
C THR A 356 14.37 25.80 -13.61
N PRO A 357 13.42 24.86 -13.54
CA PRO A 357 12.56 24.73 -12.37
C PRO A 357 13.35 24.19 -11.17
N SER A 358 13.00 24.57 -9.94
CA SER A 358 13.60 23.98 -8.74
C SER A 358 13.38 22.47 -8.68
N HIS A 359 12.27 21.99 -9.24
CA HIS A 359 11.88 20.58 -9.29
C HIS A 359 10.82 20.39 -10.39
N ARG A 360 10.79 19.21 -11.03
CA ARG A 360 9.83 18.86 -12.10
C ARG A 360 8.54 18.20 -11.60
N TYR A 361 8.55 17.72 -10.36
CA TYR A 361 7.44 17.04 -9.68
C TYR A 361 7.32 17.62 -8.28
N PRO A 362 6.15 17.58 -7.64
CA PRO A 362 5.98 18.06 -6.26
C PRO A 362 7.06 17.53 -5.31
N LYS A 363 7.59 18.37 -4.43
CA LYS A 363 8.56 17.92 -3.42
C LYS A 363 7.87 16.97 -2.46
N ARG A 364 8.66 16.10 -1.83
CA ARG A 364 8.16 15.27 -0.71
C ARG A 364 7.60 16.12 0.43
N SER A 365 8.11 17.33 0.63
CA SER A 365 7.63 18.30 1.63
C SER A 365 6.42 19.11 1.18
N ASP A 366 5.94 18.98 -0.07
CA ASP A 366 4.70 19.62 -0.50
C ASP A 366 3.48 18.92 0.08
N ALA A 367 2.39 19.68 0.19
CA ALA A 367 1.08 19.15 0.54
C ALA A 367 0.19 19.14 -0.71
N SER A 368 -0.67 18.12 -0.85
CA SER A 368 -1.65 18.06 -1.94
C SER A 368 -2.51 19.32 -1.95
N GLY A 369 -2.72 19.88 -3.15
CA GLY A 369 -3.39 21.16 -3.34
C GLY A 369 -2.59 22.41 -2.94
N ILE A 370 -1.40 22.26 -2.34
CA ILE A 370 -0.50 23.36 -1.93
C ILE A 370 0.91 23.06 -2.47
N ILE A 371 1.06 23.22 -3.79
CA ILE A 371 2.30 22.95 -4.51
C ILE A 371 2.90 24.29 -4.95
N ASN A 372 4.17 24.51 -4.66
CA ASN A 372 4.89 25.73 -5.01
C ASN A 372 6.12 25.37 -5.85
N ILE A 373 6.19 25.90 -7.07
CA ILE A 373 7.32 25.69 -7.97
C ILE A 373 8.10 26.99 -8.12
N ASP A 374 9.40 26.95 -7.84
CA ASP A 374 10.29 28.05 -8.17
C ASP A 374 10.85 27.83 -9.59
N LEU A 375 10.90 28.87 -10.40
CA LEU A 375 11.47 28.87 -11.75
C LEU A 375 12.61 29.88 -11.78
N TYR A 376 13.82 29.43 -12.06
CA TYR A 376 15.00 30.29 -12.10
C TYR A 376 15.40 30.62 -13.52
N ILE A 377 15.59 31.90 -13.80
CA ILE A 377 16.11 32.41 -15.07
C ILE A 377 17.51 32.96 -14.81
N TYR A 378 18.50 32.34 -15.43
CA TYR A 378 19.92 32.64 -15.19
C TYR A 378 20.46 33.63 -16.22
N TYR A 379 21.07 34.72 -15.74
CA TYR A 379 21.74 35.76 -16.52
C TYR A 379 23.24 35.81 -16.18
N ASP A 380 24.09 36.31 -17.09
CA ASP A 380 25.52 36.50 -16.80
C ASP A 380 25.83 37.74 -15.96
N GLN A 381 24.90 38.72 -15.95
CA GLN A 381 25.05 39.97 -15.22
C GLN A 381 24.86 39.80 -13.70
N ASN A 382 25.40 40.75 -12.93
CA ASN A 382 25.20 40.80 -11.48
C ASN A 382 23.80 41.32 -11.14
N PRO A 383 23.18 40.88 -10.02
CA PRO A 383 22.02 41.57 -9.45
C PRO A 383 22.36 43.04 -9.11
N PRO A 384 21.37 43.94 -9.01
CA PRO A 384 19.92 43.68 -9.01
C PRO A 384 19.33 43.45 -10.42
N PHE A 385 18.37 42.52 -10.51
CA PHE A 385 17.71 42.12 -11.77
C PHE A 385 16.42 42.90 -12.06
N THR A 386 16.30 44.13 -11.56
CA THR A 386 15.03 44.88 -11.57
C THR A 386 14.44 45.02 -12.98
N ASN A 387 15.25 45.33 -13.97
CA ASN A 387 14.79 45.46 -15.37
C ASN A 387 14.30 44.13 -15.94
N GLN A 388 15.02 43.04 -15.66
CA GLN A 388 14.65 41.69 -16.10
C GLN A 388 13.35 41.24 -15.44
N ILE A 389 13.18 41.52 -14.14
CA ILE A 389 11.95 41.22 -13.43
C ILE A 389 10.77 42.02 -13.99
N CYS A 390 10.96 43.29 -14.36
CA CYS A 390 9.92 44.08 -15.03
C CYS A 390 9.51 43.47 -16.38
N GLN A 391 10.48 43.09 -17.21
CA GLN A 391 10.21 42.45 -18.51
C GLN A 391 9.49 41.10 -18.36
N LEU A 392 9.93 40.28 -17.40
CA LEU A 392 9.29 39.01 -17.08
C LEU A 392 7.88 39.21 -16.53
N ALA A 393 7.64 40.29 -15.78
CA ALA A 393 6.32 40.61 -15.27
C ALA A 393 5.37 40.95 -16.42
N GLU A 394 5.81 41.67 -17.45
CA GLU A 394 5.00 41.93 -18.64
C GLU A 394 4.62 40.64 -19.37
N ILE A 395 5.57 39.70 -19.52
CA ILE A 395 5.33 38.38 -20.12
C ILE A 395 4.26 37.62 -19.31
N ILE A 396 4.42 37.54 -17.98
CA ILE A 396 3.52 36.77 -17.10
C ILE A 396 2.16 37.44 -16.92
N SER A 397 2.10 38.75 -16.69
CA SER A 397 0.84 39.48 -16.45
C SER A 397 -0.07 39.49 -17.67
N SER A 398 0.45 39.23 -18.88
CA SER A 398 -0.37 39.06 -20.08
C SER A 398 -1.20 37.77 -20.08
N ASN A 399 -0.81 36.76 -19.28
CA ASN A 399 -1.40 35.42 -19.29
C ASN A 399 -1.93 34.94 -17.92
N TYR A 400 -1.63 35.66 -16.82
CA TYR A 400 -2.00 35.24 -15.46
C TYR A 400 -2.53 36.41 -14.59
N ASP A 401 -3.80 36.32 -14.19
CA ASP A 401 -4.57 37.38 -13.50
C ASP A 401 -4.14 37.74 -12.06
N GLN A 402 -3.16 37.05 -11.46
CA GLN A 402 -2.82 37.19 -10.04
C GLN A 402 -1.30 37.23 -9.77
N SER A 403 -0.57 38.05 -10.53
CA SER A 403 0.88 38.22 -10.35
C SER A 403 1.22 39.26 -9.27
N LYS A 404 2.00 38.89 -8.24
CA LYS A 404 2.68 39.82 -7.32
C LYS A 404 4.15 39.90 -7.69
N VAL A 405 4.62 41.08 -8.06
CA VAL A 405 6.03 41.35 -8.37
C VAL A 405 6.77 41.77 -7.10
N THR A 406 7.97 41.24 -6.88
CA THR A 406 8.91 41.66 -5.85
C THR A 406 10.25 42.04 -6.49
N GLU A 407 11.21 42.52 -5.69
CA GLU A 407 12.54 42.89 -6.19
C GLU A 407 13.32 41.70 -6.77
N VAL A 408 12.95 40.47 -6.41
CA VAL A 408 13.71 39.24 -6.75
C VAL A 408 12.90 38.24 -7.57
N GLY A 409 11.60 38.45 -7.77
CA GLY A 409 10.76 37.50 -8.49
C GLY A 409 9.30 37.90 -8.70
N ILE A 410 8.56 37.04 -9.39
CA ILE A 410 7.15 37.20 -9.73
C ILE A 410 6.40 35.99 -9.22
N PHE A 411 5.46 36.21 -8.30
CA PHE A 411 4.59 35.19 -7.74
C PHE A 411 3.29 35.15 -8.52
N PHE A 412 2.89 34.00 -9.05
CA PHE A 412 1.62 33.85 -9.77
C PHE A 412 1.05 32.44 -9.57
N LYS A 413 -0.19 32.22 -10.01
CA LYS A 413 -0.87 30.93 -9.87
C LYS A 413 -1.36 30.45 -11.23
N CYS A 414 -1.04 29.21 -11.58
CA CYS A 414 -1.49 28.57 -12.81
C CYS A 414 -2.16 27.23 -12.49
N LYS A 415 -3.44 27.09 -12.88
CA LYS A 415 -4.24 25.87 -12.71
C LYS A 415 -4.17 25.25 -11.31
N GLY A 416 -4.11 26.08 -10.26
CA GLY A 416 -4.06 25.60 -8.87
C GLY A 416 -2.65 25.36 -8.30
N VAL A 417 -1.59 25.56 -9.07
CA VAL A 417 -0.19 25.49 -8.63
C VAL A 417 0.37 26.90 -8.49
N ASN A 418 1.10 27.16 -7.40
CA ASN A 418 1.75 28.45 -7.19
C ASN A 418 3.14 28.42 -7.83
N PHE A 419 3.51 29.49 -8.51
CA PHE A 419 4.79 29.66 -9.17
C PHE A 419 5.51 30.90 -8.65
N ASN A 420 6.82 30.80 -8.54
CA ASN A 420 7.70 31.92 -8.25
C ASN A 420 8.78 32.00 -9.34
N LEU A 421 8.67 32.97 -10.24
CA LEU A 421 9.63 33.20 -11.31
C LEU A 421 10.71 34.17 -10.84
N MET A 422 11.94 33.70 -10.72
CA MET A 422 13.04 34.45 -10.13
C MET A 422 14.17 34.65 -11.15
N ALA A 423 14.78 35.83 -11.13
CA ALA A 423 16.02 36.08 -11.86
C ALA A 423 17.23 35.72 -10.99
N ALA A 424 18.24 35.09 -11.57
CA ALA A 424 19.43 34.60 -10.90
C ALA A 424 20.70 34.89 -11.73
N ARG A 425 21.85 35.01 -11.07
CA ARG A 425 23.14 35.04 -11.76
C ARG A 425 23.57 33.62 -12.06
N ASN A 426 24.10 33.39 -13.25
CA ASN A 426 24.72 32.13 -13.63
C ASN A 426 26.09 31.98 -12.96
N CYS A 427 26.09 31.62 -11.68
CA CYS A 427 27.32 31.36 -10.93
C CYS A 427 27.87 29.94 -11.14
N LEU A 428 27.17 29.09 -11.91
CA LEU A 428 27.46 27.66 -12.09
C LEU A 428 28.10 27.41 -13.46
N LEU A 429 29.27 26.76 -13.52
CA LEU A 429 29.97 26.48 -14.77
C LEU A 429 29.35 25.29 -15.55
N PRO A 430 29.37 25.29 -16.90
CA PRO A 430 28.84 24.19 -17.74
C PRO A 430 29.56 22.84 -17.62
N GLU A 431 30.83 22.83 -17.17
CA GLU A 431 31.74 21.67 -17.27
C GLU A 431 31.51 20.56 -16.21
N PHE A 432 30.43 20.62 -15.43
CA PHE A 432 30.21 19.73 -14.29
C PHE A 432 28.88 18.96 -14.35
N GLU A 433 28.34 18.74 -15.55
CA GLU A 433 27.47 17.60 -15.85
C GLU A 433 28.32 16.31 -15.80
N ASN A 434 28.78 15.90 -14.61
CA ASN A 434 29.48 14.62 -14.44
C ASN A 434 28.48 13.57 -13.94
N PRO A 435 28.12 12.55 -14.76
CA PRO A 435 27.19 11.50 -14.35
C PRO A 435 27.77 10.54 -13.29
N ASP A 436 29.08 10.53 -13.08
CA ASP A 436 29.78 9.47 -12.33
C ASP A 436 30.67 9.97 -11.15
N GLY A 437 30.49 11.21 -10.69
CA GLY A 437 31.21 11.78 -9.55
C GLY A 437 30.27 12.22 -8.42
N ASP A 438 30.72 12.13 -7.17
CA ASP A 438 29.98 12.54 -5.95
C ASP A 438 29.38 13.95 -6.10
N GLU A 439 28.11 14.01 -6.50
CA GLU A 439 27.39 15.25 -6.84
C GLU A 439 27.41 16.26 -5.68
N ASN A 440 27.49 15.78 -4.44
CA ASN A 440 27.52 16.62 -3.25
C ASN A 440 28.81 17.44 -3.18
N ARG A 441 29.96 16.83 -3.45
CA ARG A 441 31.27 17.53 -3.47
C ARG A 441 31.36 18.56 -4.60
N VAL A 442 30.73 18.29 -5.73
CA VAL A 442 30.67 19.24 -6.86
C VAL A 442 29.83 20.46 -6.49
N ARG A 443 28.70 20.25 -5.82
CA ARG A 443 27.79 21.32 -5.35
C ARG A 443 28.39 22.13 -4.19
N GLU A 444 29.11 21.51 -3.26
CA GLU A 444 29.88 22.21 -2.20
C GLU A 444 31.02 23.07 -2.78
N ALA A 445 31.77 22.56 -3.76
CA ALA A 445 32.80 23.33 -4.45
C ALA A 445 32.22 24.51 -5.27
N GLN A 446 30.98 24.37 -5.76
CA GLN A 446 30.23 25.46 -6.41
C GLN A 446 29.84 26.55 -5.40
N HIS A 447 29.40 26.18 -4.20
CA HIS A 447 29.06 27.14 -3.12
C HIS A 447 30.26 28.00 -2.72
N ALA A 448 31.39 27.35 -2.43
CA ALA A 448 32.64 28.04 -2.07
C ALA A 448 33.11 28.99 -3.18
N ARG A 449 32.89 28.66 -4.46
CA ARG A 449 33.24 29.54 -5.59
C ARG A 449 32.23 30.65 -5.82
N ALA A 450 30.94 30.41 -5.59
CA ALA A 450 29.88 31.40 -5.75
C ALA A 450 30.02 32.52 -4.71
N LEU A 451 30.28 32.21 -3.44
CA LEU A 451 30.48 33.25 -2.41
C LEU A 451 31.83 33.97 -2.54
N ASN A 452 32.90 33.28 -2.95
CA ASN A 452 34.24 33.87 -3.08
C ASN A 452 34.43 34.75 -4.34
N ARG A 453 33.66 34.56 -5.42
CA ARG A 453 33.77 35.37 -6.66
C ARG A 453 32.96 36.66 -6.65
N VAL A 454 32.19 36.88 -5.59
CA VAL A 454 31.29 38.00 -5.47
C VAL A 454 32.05 39.16 -4.78
N GLN A 455 32.75 39.97 -5.59
CA GLN A 455 33.37 41.23 -5.16
C GLN A 455 32.29 42.32 -4.99
N CYS A 456 31.51 42.24 -3.92
CA CYS A 456 30.49 43.24 -3.60
C CYS A 456 30.21 43.31 -2.09
N THR A 457 29.32 44.22 -1.68
CA THR A 457 28.96 44.42 -0.26
C THR A 457 28.18 43.23 0.31
N ASP A 458 28.04 43.15 1.63
CA ASP A 458 27.24 42.11 2.29
C ASP A 458 25.75 42.20 1.91
N GLU A 459 25.24 43.41 1.68
CA GLU A 459 23.87 43.64 1.18
C GLU A 459 23.71 43.07 -0.23
N ASP A 460 24.67 43.31 -1.11
CA ASP A 460 24.67 42.76 -2.47
C ASP A 460 24.74 41.23 -2.47
N LYS A 461 25.51 40.61 -1.55
CA LYS A 461 25.59 39.15 -1.40
C LYS A 461 24.27 38.50 -0.97
N SER A 462 23.42 39.23 -0.23
CA SER A 462 22.07 38.75 0.10
C SER A 462 21.18 38.59 -1.13
N LEU A 463 21.42 39.36 -2.20
CA LEU A 463 20.65 39.30 -3.46
C LEU A 463 21.02 38.09 -4.33
N TYR A 464 22.07 37.34 -3.98
CA TYR A 464 22.49 36.14 -4.70
C TYR A 464 21.74 34.87 -4.28
N ILE A 465 20.74 34.97 -3.39
CA ILE A 465 19.93 33.82 -2.94
C ILE A 465 19.40 32.96 -4.09
N THR A 466 18.85 33.58 -5.14
CA THR A 466 18.28 32.87 -6.29
C THR A 466 19.33 32.11 -7.10
N SER A 467 20.60 32.52 -6.99
CA SER A 467 21.74 31.91 -7.66
C SER A 467 22.24 30.65 -6.93
N LEU A 468 21.89 30.48 -5.65
CA LEU A 468 22.27 29.33 -4.81
C LEU A 468 21.12 28.32 -4.65
N SER A 469 20.02 28.51 -5.38
CA SER A 469 18.78 27.74 -5.22
C SER A 469 18.90 26.23 -5.44
N CYS A 470 19.83 25.78 -6.28
CA CYS A 470 20.11 24.35 -6.47
C CYS A 470 20.59 23.67 -5.19
N LEU A 471 21.26 24.41 -4.31
CA LEU A 471 21.70 23.93 -3.00
C LEU A 471 20.53 23.91 -2.01
N SER A 472 19.62 24.90 -2.08
CA SER A 472 18.40 24.89 -1.27
C SER A 472 17.53 23.66 -1.58
N VAL A 473 17.42 23.30 -2.87
CA VAL A 473 16.75 22.05 -3.29
C VAL A 473 17.46 20.82 -2.75
N LEU A 474 18.79 20.75 -2.85
CA LEU A 474 19.57 19.63 -2.32
C LEU A 474 19.41 19.49 -0.80
N PHE A 475 19.48 20.60 -0.07
CA PHE A 475 19.28 20.66 1.37
C PHE A 475 17.94 20.02 1.74
N GLU A 476 16.88 20.32 1.01
CA GLU A 476 15.54 19.77 1.24
C GLU A 476 15.44 18.28 0.83
N GLU A 477 15.95 17.90 -0.34
CA GLU A 477 15.90 16.53 -0.87
C GLU A 477 16.65 15.51 -0.02
N THR A 478 17.75 15.95 0.60
CA THR A 478 18.59 15.11 1.48
C THR A 478 17.97 14.88 2.87
N ARG A 479 16.90 15.59 3.23
CA ARG A 479 16.21 15.35 4.51
C ARG A 479 15.45 14.03 4.49
N ASP A 480 15.28 13.44 5.67
CA ASP A 480 14.51 12.21 5.83
C ASP A 480 13.00 12.43 5.71
N SER A 481 12.25 11.33 5.55
CA SER A 481 10.80 11.37 5.41
C SER A 481 10.09 11.96 6.64
N PHE A 482 10.65 11.84 7.84
CA PHE A 482 10.05 12.41 9.05
C PHE A 482 10.10 13.95 9.01
N SER A 483 11.22 14.50 8.57
CA SER A 483 11.41 15.93 8.33
C SER A 483 10.49 16.42 7.22
N HIS A 484 10.35 15.67 6.12
CA HIS A 484 9.40 16.00 5.04
C HIS A 484 7.96 16.05 5.54
N SER A 485 7.51 15.08 6.34
CA SER A 485 6.15 15.07 6.88
C SER A 485 5.91 16.22 7.86
N LEU A 486 6.92 16.65 8.63
CA LEU A 486 6.79 17.81 9.50
C LEU A 486 6.77 19.13 8.72
N SER A 487 7.64 19.29 7.72
CA SER A 487 7.62 20.46 6.83
C SER A 487 6.28 20.57 6.09
N ARG A 488 5.71 19.44 5.68
CA ARG A 488 4.37 19.38 5.07
C ARG A 488 3.29 19.87 6.02
N LEU A 489 3.29 19.42 7.28
CA LEU A 489 2.36 19.90 8.31
C LEU A 489 2.53 21.40 8.59
N ALA A 490 3.76 21.89 8.64
CA ALA A 490 4.05 23.31 8.84
C ALA A 490 3.51 24.17 7.68
N LYS A 491 3.75 23.76 6.42
CA LYS A 491 3.23 24.42 5.22
C LYS A 491 1.71 24.37 5.16
N TYR A 492 1.13 23.20 5.45
CA TYR A 492 -0.32 23.03 5.52
C TYR A 492 -0.93 23.95 6.57
N TRP A 493 -0.41 23.95 7.80
CA TRP A 493 -0.85 24.85 8.86
C TRP A 493 -0.78 26.31 8.43
N PHE A 494 0.35 26.73 7.86
CA PHE A 494 0.55 28.09 7.42
C PHE A 494 -0.46 28.51 6.34
N SER A 495 -0.70 27.64 5.34
CA SER A 495 -1.64 27.90 4.25
C SER A 495 -3.09 28.17 4.70
N ARG A 496 -3.49 27.66 5.88
CA ARG A 496 -4.84 27.82 6.42
C ARG A 496 -5.07 29.20 7.06
N HIS A 497 -4.04 30.04 7.17
CA HIS A 497 -4.14 31.37 7.78
C HIS A 497 -4.07 32.50 6.74
N LYS A 498 -4.90 33.53 6.89
CA LYS A 498 -5.02 34.66 5.94
C LYS A 498 -3.72 35.45 5.73
N LEU A 499 -2.79 35.39 6.68
CA LEU A 499 -1.50 36.08 6.61
C LEU A 499 -0.48 35.33 5.74
N ALA A 500 -0.77 34.10 5.29
CA ALA A 500 0.17 33.29 4.53
C ALA A 500 0.69 34.00 3.28
N ASN A 501 -0.22 34.61 2.51
CA ASN A 501 0.10 35.31 1.26
C ASN A 501 0.77 36.69 1.49
N LYS A 502 0.93 37.11 2.75
CA LYS A 502 1.57 38.39 3.11
C LYS A 502 3.05 38.23 3.45
N VAL A 503 3.49 37.02 3.83
CA VAL A 503 4.89 36.70 4.12
C VAL A 503 5.60 36.35 2.81
N VAL A 504 6.69 37.06 2.51
CA VAL A 504 7.59 36.74 1.40
C VAL A 504 8.32 35.44 1.73
N ASP A 505 8.34 34.49 0.80
CA ASP A 505 8.90 33.14 0.97
C ASP A 505 8.37 32.36 2.20
N GLY A 506 7.15 32.67 2.62
CA GLY A 506 6.54 32.07 3.82
C GLY A 506 6.54 30.54 3.81
N MET A 507 6.30 29.90 2.66
CA MET A 507 6.32 28.43 2.55
C MET A 507 7.71 27.84 2.82
N ARG A 508 8.77 28.48 2.31
CA ARG A 508 10.16 28.04 2.55
C ARG A 508 10.58 28.27 4.00
N ILE A 509 10.16 29.38 4.61
CA ILE A 509 10.34 29.63 6.05
C ILE A 509 9.72 28.48 6.86
N MET A 510 8.47 28.11 6.56
CA MET A 510 7.80 27.00 7.26
C MET A 510 8.48 25.65 7.04
N GLU A 511 8.97 25.40 5.82
CA GLU A 511 9.70 24.20 5.47
C GLU A 511 10.96 24.05 6.31
N TYR A 512 11.77 25.11 6.43
CA TYR A 512 13.02 25.13 7.20
C TYR A 512 12.79 25.08 8.71
N LEU A 513 11.78 25.78 9.21
CA LEU A 513 11.37 25.63 10.61
C LEU A 513 10.84 24.21 10.89
N GLY A 514 10.17 23.57 9.92
CA GLY A 514 9.77 22.17 9.99
C GLY A 514 10.99 21.25 10.08
N VAL A 515 11.97 21.39 9.20
CA VAL A 515 13.23 20.64 9.23
C VAL A 515 13.93 20.81 10.58
N HIS A 516 14.08 22.05 11.05
CA HIS A 516 14.70 22.32 12.35
C HIS A 516 13.92 21.67 13.51
N SER A 517 12.59 21.77 13.47
CA SER A 517 11.71 21.22 14.51
C SER A 517 11.76 19.69 14.59
N ALA A 518 12.02 19.02 13.46
CA ALA A 518 12.13 17.57 13.38
C ALA A 518 13.38 17.01 14.07
N GLY A 519 14.48 17.79 14.11
CA GLY A 519 15.81 17.30 14.47
C GLY A 519 15.91 16.57 15.81
N GLU A 520 15.33 17.12 16.88
CA GLU A 520 15.40 16.53 18.23
C GLU A 520 14.45 15.34 18.43
N GLU A 521 13.32 15.30 17.70
CA GLU A 521 12.27 14.28 17.85
C GLU A 521 12.36 13.16 16.80
N LYS A 522 13.36 13.23 15.92
CA LYS A 522 13.60 12.21 14.89
C LYS A 522 13.83 10.82 15.50
N THR A 523 14.48 10.76 16.67
CA THR A 523 14.77 9.50 17.39
C THR A 523 13.52 8.91 18.06
N SER A 524 12.62 9.76 18.57
CA SER A 524 11.34 9.33 19.16
C SER A 524 10.32 8.95 18.08
N GLY A 525 10.43 9.55 16.89
CA GLY A 525 9.45 9.44 15.82
C GLY A 525 8.11 10.07 16.17
N ASP A 526 8.03 10.92 17.20
CA ASP A 526 6.80 11.56 17.62
C ASP A 526 6.53 12.82 16.80
N LEU A 527 5.75 12.67 15.73
CA LEU A 527 5.44 13.75 14.80
C LEU A 527 4.52 14.79 15.45
N ALA A 528 3.62 14.37 16.36
CA ALA A 528 2.78 15.30 17.11
C ALA A 528 3.61 16.18 18.04
N LYS A 529 4.59 15.58 18.75
CA LYS A 529 5.52 16.32 19.59
C LYS A 529 6.44 17.24 18.79
N ALA A 530 6.93 16.78 17.64
CA ALA A 530 7.74 17.61 16.74
C ALA A 530 6.92 18.81 16.19
N PHE A 531 5.65 18.61 15.87
CA PHE A 531 4.75 19.69 15.47
C PHE A 531 4.41 20.64 16.63
N SER A 532 4.28 20.13 17.85
CA SER A 532 4.17 20.95 19.06
C SER A 532 5.39 21.85 19.27
N ARG A 533 6.61 21.35 19.01
CA ARG A 533 7.86 22.13 19.05
C ARG A 533 7.85 23.24 17.98
N PHE A 534 7.48 22.90 16.75
CA PHE A 534 7.30 23.89 15.68
C PHE A 534 6.32 25.01 16.10
N LEU A 535 5.14 24.65 16.60
CA LEU A 535 4.15 25.63 17.06
C LEU A 535 4.68 26.47 18.23
N THR A 536 5.43 25.86 19.15
CA THR A 536 6.06 26.57 20.28
C THR A 536 7.02 27.64 19.79
N MET A 537 7.90 27.32 18.83
CA MET A 537 8.77 28.32 18.19
C MET A 537 7.94 29.48 17.59
N MET A 538 6.84 29.15 16.92
CA MET A 538 5.93 30.15 16.34
C MET A 538 5.12 30.95 17.39
N THR A 539 5.08 30.54 18.65
CA THR A 539 4.50 31.35 19.75
C THR A 539 5.44 32.43 20.29
N THR A 540 6.74 32.25 20.05
CA THR A 540 7.84 33.14 20.45
C THR A 540 8.84 33.34 19.30
N PRO A 541 8.40 33.82 18.11
CA PRO A 541 9.26 33.98 16.94
C PRO A 541 10.50 34.81 17.23
N GLU A 542 10.43 35.83 18.07
CA GLU A 542 11.56 36.67 18.53
C GLU A 542 12.74 35.87 19.13
N CYS A 543 12.47 34.66 19.65
CA CYS A 543 13.47 33.76 20.21
C CYS A 543 14.05 32.79 19.16
N ILE A 544 13.55 32.79 17.93
CA ILE A 544 14.04 31.90 16.87
C ILE A 544 15.46 32.32 16.48
N VAL A 545 16.38 31.37 16.62
CA VAL A 545 17.77 31.45 16.17
C VAL A 545 18.11 30.12 15.50
N VAL A 546 17.99 30.08 14.19
CA VAL A 546 18.16 28.87 13.39
C VAL A 546 19.10 29.16 12.23
N PHE A 547 20.13 28.34 12.11
CA PHE A 547 21.05 28.31 10.98
C PHE A 547 21.66 26.91 10.88
N TRP A 548 22.23 26.60 9.72
CA TRP A 548 22.92 25.35 9.45
C TRP A 548 24.36 25.64 9.09
N MET A 549 25.25 24.69 9.37
CA MET A 549 26.67 24.78 9.00
C MET A 549 27.02 23.73 7.94
N GLU A 550 26.05 23.41 7.08
CA GLU A 550 26.20 22.37 6.05
C GLU A 550 26.98 22.90 4.85
N TYR A 551 26.76 24.17 4.47
CA TYR A 551 27.39 24.81 3.32
C TYR A 551 28.27 26.01 3.69
N TYR A 552 28.21 26.50 4.92
CA TYR A 552 29.05 27.62 5.40
C TYR A 552 29.40 27.44 6.88
N ASP A 553 30.44 28.11 7.33
CA ASP A 553 30.86 28.13 8.73
C ASP A 553 30.27 29.32 9.49
N SER A 554 30.23 29.21 10.82
CA SER A 554 29.77 30.31 11.68
C SER A 554 30.60 31.59 11.56
N SER A 555 31.82 31.51 11.03
CA SER A 555 32.68 32.64 10.69
C SER A 555 32.26 33.38 9.43
N ASP A 556 31.48 32.74 8.55
CA ASP A 556 31.02 33.33 7.29
C ASP A 556 29.77 34.21 7.47
N ILE A 557 29.12 34.10 8.64
CA ILE A 557 27.93 34.89 9.00
C ILE A 557 28.39 36.32 9.37
N PRO A 558 28.00 37.35 8.62
CA PRO A 558 28.38 38.73 8.92
C PRO A 558 27.87 39.17 10.28
N GLU A 559 28.61 40.07 10.93
CA GLU A 559 28.23 40.63 12.23
C GLU A 559 26.87 41.35 12.15
N SER A 560 26.60 42.03 11.03
CA SER A 560 25.33 42.70 10.72
C SER A 560 24.13 41.76 10.65
N VAL A 561 24.35 40.46 10.41
CA VAL A 561 23.30 39.43 10.31
C VAL A 561 23.21 38.62 11.61
N ARG A 562 24.36 38.27 12.21
CA ARG A 562 24.47 37.40 13.40
C ARG A 562 23.61 37.85 14.58
N TYR A 563 23.45 39.16 14.75
CA TYR A 563 22.68 39.76 15.85
C TYR A 563 21.23 40.09 15.52
N GLN A 564 20.78 39.88 14.28
CA GLN A 564 19.38 40.11 13.90
C GLN A 564 18.44 39.14 14.62
N ARG A 565 17.23 39.58 14.99
CA ARG A 565 16.20 38.74 15.59
C ARG A 565 14.82 39.08 15.02
N PRO A 566 13.96 38.09 14.71
CA PRO A 566 14.26 36.66 14.70
C PRO A 566 15.30 36.29 13.63
N LEU A 567 16.08 35.24 13.86
CA LEU A 567 17.12 34.76 12.95
C LEU A 567 16.75 33.39 12.38
N LEU A 568 16.47 33.34 11.09
CA LEU A 568 16.42 32.11 10.30
C LEU A 568 17.30 32.33 9.09
N LEU A 569 18.53 31.80 9.14
CA LEU A 569 19.44 31.87 8.00
C LEU A 569 19.05 30.86 6.94
N ASP A 570 19.12 31.29 5.69
CA ASP A 570 19.08 30.37 4.55
C ASP A 570 20.22 29.36 4.69
N PRO A 571 19.96 28.03 4.65
CA PRO A 571 20.98 27.01 4.78
C PRO A 571 22.15 27.16 3.79
N CYS A 572 21.93 27.82 2.67
CA CYS A 572 22.91 27.98 1.60
C CYS A 572 23.46 29.41 1.49
N ASN A 573 22.93 30.39 2.22
CA ASN A 573 23.40 31.78 2.16
C ASN A 573 23.54 32.41 3.55
N PRO A 574 24.77 32.53 4.12
CA PRO A 574 25.00 33.06 5.46
C PRO A 574 24.68 34.57 5.60
N TYR A 575 24.49 35.26 4.47
CA TYR A 575 24.13 36.68 4.43
C TYR A 575 22.61 36.90 4.48
N ASN A 576 21.82 35.83 4.31
CA ASN A 576 20.37 35.94 4.19
C ASN A 576 19.63 35.48 5.46
N ASN A 577 19.17 36.43 6.25
CA ASN A 577 18.12 36.18 7.23
C ASN A 577 16.73 36.26 6.58
N MET A 578 16.07 35.12 6.43
CA MET A 578 14.77 35.01 5.76
C MET A 578 13.64 35.83 6.41
N PHE A 579 13.79 36.20 7.68
CA PHE A 579 12.83 37.07 8.36
C PHE A 579 13.07 38.57 8.13
N ALA A 580 14.24 38.97 7.64
CA ALA A 580 14.60 40.36 7.39
C ALA A 580 13.96 40.91 6.11
N TYR A 581 13.43 40.06 5.21
CA TYR A 581 12.77 40.51 3.99
C TYR A 581 11.42 41.18 4.23
N GLY A 582 11.27 42.40 3.71
CA GLY A 582 10.03 43.16 3.73
C GLY A 582 9.42 43.25 5.14
N ASN A 583 8.15 42.88 5.26
CA ASN A 583 7.41 42.87 6.54
C ASN A 583 7.31 41.46 7.15
N ASN A 584 8.21 40.53 6.80
CA ASN A 584 8.15 39.14 7.27
C ASN A 584 8.12 39.05 8.80
N ALA A 585 9.06 39.72 9.48
CA ALA A 585 9.08 39.76 10.95
C ALA A 585 7.77 40.29 11.55
N TYR A 586 7.14 41.30 10.93
CA TYR A 586 5.85 41.84 11.37
C TYR A 586 4.74 40.79 11.24
N TYR A 587 4.59 40.15 10.08
CA TYR A 587 3.53 39.18 9.85
C TYR A 587 3.71 37.88 10.65
N ILE A 588 4.95 37.41 10.80
CA ILE A 588 5.27 36.25 11.64
C ILE A 588 4.96 36.54 13.12
N ASN A 589 5.22 37.75 13.61
CA ASN A 589 4.79 38.16 14.94
C ASN A 589 3.25 38.13 15.12
N HIS A 590 2.48 38.45 14.08
CA HIS A 590 1.01 38.32 14.09
C HIS A 590 0.53 36.86 14.05
N MET A 591 1.40 35.92 13.64
CA MET A 591 1.10 34.49 13.64
C MET A 591 1.12 33.85 15.04
N LYS A 592 1.70 34.53 16.06
CA LYS A 592 1.78 34.04 17.46
C LYS A 592 0.43 33.58 18.00
N GLY A 593 -0.63 34.35 17.73
CA GLY A 593 -1.98 34.04 18.19
C GLY A 593 -2.53 32.75 17.58
N TYR A 594 -2.26 32.51 16.29
CA TYR A 594 -2.65 31.29 15.60
C TYR A 594 -1.87 30.08 16.14
N ALA A 595 -0.56 30.21 16.32
CA ALA A 595 0.28 29.15 16.87
C ALA A 595 -0.18 28.72 18.27
N ARG A 596 -0.48 29.68 19.17
CA ARG A 596 -1.00 29.38 20.52
C ARG A 596 -2.34 28.64 20.48
N ARG A 597 -3.26 29.03 19.60
CA ARG A 597 -4.57 28.37 19.45
C ARG A 597 -4.40 26.95 18.91
N THR A 598 -3.61 26.76 17.85
CA THR A 598 -3.35 25.44 17.28
C THR A 598 -2.68 24.52 18.30
N LEU A 599 -1.70 25.02 19.06
CA LEU A 599 -1.01 24.26 20.10
C LEU A 599 -1.98 23.80 21.20
N LYS A 600 -2.87 24.70 21.65
CA LYS A 600 -3.93 24.35 22.61
C LYS A 600 -4.87 23.27 22.06
N ARG A 601 -5.23 23.34 20.77
CA ARG A 601 -6.08 22.33 20.12
C ARG A 601 -5.38 20.98 20.00
N LEU A 602 -4.10 20.96 19.61
CA LEU A 602 -3.28 19.74 19.56
C LEU A 602 -3.23 19.05 20.93
N ASN A 603 -2.89 19.79 21.99
CA ASN A 603 -2.84 19.26 23.35
C ASN A 603 -4.20 18.76 23.85
N ASN A 604 -5.28 19.47 23.51
CA ASN A 604 -6.64 19.04 23.83
C ASN A 604 -7.04 17.77 23.08
N ALA A 605 -6.73 17.68 21.78
CA ALA A 605 -7.00 16.51 20.96
C ALA A 605 -6.27 15.27 21.51
N GLU A 606 -5.00 15.41 21.87
CA GLU A 606 -4.23 14.33 22.50
C GLU A 606 -4.83 13.91 23.86
N ARG A 607 -5.26 14.88 24.68
CA ARG A 607 -5.91 14.57 25.97
C ARG A 607 -7.26 13.86 25.80
N ILE A 608 -8.07 14.27 24.82
CA ILE A 608 -9.34 13.62 24.48
C ILE A 608 -9.05 12.21 23.95
N PHE A 609 -8.05 12.04 23.07
CA PHE A 609 -7.58 10.75 22.58
C PHE A 609 -7.35 9.77 23.73
N LYS A 610 -6.56 10.21 24.72
CA LYS A 610 -6.17 9.41 25.89
C LYS A 610 -7.35 9.05 26.80
N ARG A 611 -8.43 9.84 26.80
CA ARG A 611 -9.60 9.63 27.68
C ARG A 611 -10.70 8.79 27.05
N SER A 612 -10.93 8.92 25.75
CA SER A 612 -12.13 8.36 25.10
C SER A 612 -11.89 7.67 23.76
N GLY A 613 -10.66 7.64 23.23
CA GLY A 613 -10.38 7.11 21.89
C GLY A 613 -11.07 7.95 20.81
N LEU A 614 -10.37 8.93 20.25
CA LEU A 614 -10.94 10.11 19.56
C LEU A 614 -12.09 9.82 18.57
N GLN A 615 -13.16 10.60 18.72
CA GLN A 615 -14.12 11.00 17.68
C GLN A 615 -13.78 12.45 17.26
N GLY A 616 -13.24 12.65 16.04
CA GLY A 616 -12.95 13.99 15.49
C GLY A 616 -11.90 13.98 14.36
N ASP A 617 -12.00 14.91 13.42
CA ASP A 617 -11.08 15.09 12.30
C ASP A 617 -9.88 15.98 12.72
N PHE A 618 -8.66 15.60 12.32
CA PHE A 618 -7.48 16.42 12.57
C PHE A 618 -7.52 17.74 11.79
N GLU A 619 -8.26 17.81 10.67
CA GLU A 619 -8.42 19.03 9.90
C GLU A 619 -8.99 20.18 10.75
N ASP A 620 -9.93 19.91 11.65
CA ASP A 620 -10.56 20.90 12.53
C ASP A 620 -9.55 21.63 13.42
N MET A 621 -8.38 21.02 13.68
CA MET A 621 -7.31 21.66 14.44
C MET A 621 -6.69 22.84 13.69
N PHE A 622 -6.72 22.82 12.36
CA PHE A 622 -6.08 23.80 11.48
C PHE A 622 -7.05 24.88 10.96
N VAL A 623 -8.36 24.71 11.13
CA VAL A 623 -9.39 25.63 10.62
C VAL A 623 -9.54 26.88 11.52
N GLN A 624 -9.71 28.04 10.90
CA GLN A 624 -10.01 29.30 11.60
C GLN A 624 -11.45 29.26 12.16
N GLU A 625 -11.66 29.63 13.42
CA GLU A 625 -13.03 29.93 13.89
C GLU A 625 -13.55 31.14 13.12
N SER A 626 -14.69 30.98 12.45
CA SER A 626 -15.45 32.02 11.76
C SER A 626 -16.07 33.01 12.75
N SER A 627 -15.27 33.62 13.63
CA SER A 627 -15.73 34.67 14.54
C SER A 627 -14.54 35.31 15.25
N CYS A 628 -13.89 36.26 14.58
CA CYS A 628 -13.32 37.44 15.25
C CYS A 628 -13.04 38.52 14.20
N THR A 629 -14.10 39.23 13.81
CA THR A 629 -14.00 40.60 13.30
C THR A 629 -13.53 41.48 14.44
N TYR A 630 -12.24 41.78 14.50
CA TYR A 630 -11.75 43.07 14.98
C TYR A 630 -10.53 43.45 14.12
N LEU A 631 -10.80 44.45 13.27
CA LEU A 631 -9.80 45.28 12.60
C LEU A 631 -8.97 46.04 13.63
#